data_AF-A0A848CCW4-F1
#
_entry.id   AF-A0A848CCW4-F1
#
_cell.length_a   1.000
_cell.length_b   1.000
_cell.length_c   1.000
_cell.angle_alpha   90.00
_cell.angle_beta   90.00
_cell.angle_gamma   90.00
#
_symmetry.space_group_name_H-M   'P 1'
#
loop_
_entity.id
_entity.type
_entity.pdbx_description
1 polymer ?
#
loop_
_entity_poly.entity_id
_entity_poly.type
_entity_poly.pdbx_seq_one_letter_code
_entity_poly.pdbx_strand_id
1 'polypeptide(L)'
;MKMSAVATPPMLCASGRGAVGVVPGAVVASGLSGRRPAAAPLFCLLLLLVFCLSALPARAHVVDGLAPLLDSDAIVNSIQDIGLLKKAGFIYQPDLTITGEMCPVDGSQDQLAVLSGMLAADRMYAFYFGDVSDAAKKNELLQQLVGKPLPTLNSKDMARIRKAPHSQESANILARFRQQELSRLLEAARQDDQLLRLLGAHLYGLYLERLYMASVMVLAAAESDTLEPLYQVHTGLATRHGKALEILGKKGLLGLEDCEARAALVKKLQGLLTANKGQPTLEGLREIVSLVQEERAFFLTPCPLPQ
;
A
#
# COMPACT_ATOMS: atom_id res chain seq x y z
N MET A 1 29.31 -3.42 -63.16
CA MET A 1 29.84 -2.03 -63.06
C MET A 1 30.92 -1.99 -61.97
N LYS A 2 31.87 -1.05 -62.05
CA LYS A 2 33.06 -0.90 -61.18
C LYS A 2 32.64 -0.53 -59.74
N MET A 3 33.19 -1.06 -58.64
CA MET A 3 34.55 -0.92 -58.05
C MET A 3 34.99 0.50 -57.66
N SER A 4 35.14 0.75 -56.35
CA SER A 4 36.24 1.42 -55.61
C SER A 4 35.73 1.89 -54.23
N ALA A 5 36.30 1.53 -53.07
CA ALA A 5 37.65 1.68 -52.49
C ALA A 5 37.76 2.96 -51.61
N VAL A 6 37.82 2.84 -50.28
CA VAL A 6 39.02 2.79 -49.39
C VAL A 6 39.78 4.13 -49.26
N ALA A 7 39.90 4.66 -48.03
CA ALA A 7 41.16 5.14 -47.41
C ALA A 7 41.00 5.75 -45.99
N THR A 8 41.95 5.42 -45.11
CA THR A 8 42.38 6.10 -43.86
C THR A 8 43.93 6.11 -43.83
N PRO A 9 44.66 6.69 -42.83
CA PRO A 9 44.38 7.86 -41.99
C PRO A 9 45.26 9.08 -42.43
N PRO A 10 46.51 9.43 -41.94
CA PRO A 10 47.34 9.04 -40.77
C PRO A 10 47.47 10.17 -39.71
N MET A 11 48.66 10.37 -39.09
CA MET A 11 49.05 11.38 -38.07
C MET A 11 50.27 12.21 -38.51
N LEU A 12 50.58 13.34 -37.84
CA LEU A 12 51.96 13.73 -37.45
C LEU A 12 52.05 14.91 -36.45
N CYS A 13 53.24 15.13 -35.89
CA CYS A 13 53.50 15.85 -34.62
C CYS A 13 54.16 17.24 -34.78
N ALA A 14 54.01 18.10 -33.75
CA ALA A 14 55.00 19.08 -33.27
C ALA A 14 54.65 19.41 -31.79
N SER A 15 55.50 19.30 -30.76
CA SER A 15 56.93 19.61 -30.57
C SER A 15 57.23 21.11 -30.47
N GLY A 16 57.34 21.60 -29.24
CA GLY A 16 57.86 22.94 -28.88
C GLY A 16 58.54 22.88 -27.52
N ARG A 17 59.87 23.05 -27.49
CA ARG A 17 60.71 22.95 -26.27
C ARG A 17 60.75 24.28 -25.51
N GLY A 18 60.88 24.21 -24.18
CA GLY A 18 61.21 25.34 -23.31
C GLY A 18 61.64 24.90 -21.90
N ALA A 19 62.91 24.48 -21.75
CA ALA A 19 63.59 24.47 -20.44
C ALA A 19 64.00 25.92 -20.10
N VAL A 20 64.35 26.35 -18.88
CA VAL A 20 65.29 25.84 -17.85
C VAL A 20 64.99 26.60 -16.53
N GLY A 21 65.27 26.08 -15.33
CA GLY A 21 65.43 26.96 -14.15
C GLY A 21 65.35 26.35 -12.75
N VAL A 22 66.50 26.30 -12.05
CA VAL A 22 66.68 25.75 -10.68
C VAL A 22 68.01 26.31 -10.09
N VAL A 23 68.29 26.39 -8.78
CA VAL A 23 67.61 25.83 -7.59
C VAL A 23 67.00 26.92 -6.64
N PRO A 24 67.54 27.44 -5.50
CA PRO A 24 66.69 28.04 -4.44
C PRO A 24 67.09 29.45 -3.90
N GLY A 25 66.20 30.05 -3.10
CA GLY A 25 66.53 31.20 -2.24
C GLY A 25 65.45 31.47 -1.19
N ALA A 26 65.79 31.36 0.10
CA ALA A 26 64.85 31.57 1.19
C ALA A 26 64.82 33.05 1.64
N VAL A 27 63.63 33.56 1.97
CA VAL A 27 63.47 34.74 2.83
C VAL A 27 62.41 34.42 3.89
N VAL A 28 62.78 34.60 5.14
CA VAL A 28 61.90 34.44 6.31
C VAL A 28 61.20 35.77 6.60
N ALA A 29 59.89 35.75 6.80
CA ALA A 29 59.17 36.79 7.53
C ALA A 29 58.03 36.16 8.33
N SER A 30 57.97 36.47 9.63
CA SER A 30 57.14 35.75 10.59
C SER A 30 55.76 36.38 10.80
N GLY A 31 54.76 35.52 11.01
CA GLY A 31 53.72 35.74 12.00
C GLY A 31 52.46 36.49 11.55
N LEU A 32 51.35 35.77 11.49
CA LEU A 32 50.12 36.19 12.16
C LEU A 32 49.37 34.97 12.73
N SER A 33 48.88 35.13 13.96
CA SER A 33 48.12 34.14 14.72
C SER A 33 46.78 33.81 14.05
N GLY A 34 46.35 32.55 14.05
CA GLY A 34 45.05 32.18 13.46
C GLY A 34 44.68 30.70 13.50
N ARG A 35 44.22 30.22 14.66
CA ARG A 35 43.34 29.03 14.89
C ARG A 35 43.43 27.85 13.89
N ARG A 36 43.89 26.69 14.38
CA ARG A 36 43.59 25.37 13.78
C ARG A 36 42.07 25.24 13.52
N PRO A 37 41.61 24.64 12.40
CA PRO A 37 40.19 24.48 12.11
C PRO A 37 39.58 23.33 12.96
N ALA A 38 39.29 23.63 14.22
CA ALA A 38 38.50 22.75 15.10
C ALA A 38 37.05 22.52 14.59
N ALA A 39 36.65 23.22 13.52
CA ALA A 39 35.37 23.06 12.85
C ALA A 39 35.25 21.78 12.01
N ALA A 40 36.34 21.16 11.55
CA ALA A 40 36.26 19.94 10.72
C ALA A 40 35.54 18.75 11.39
N PRO A 41 35.89 18.33 12.63
CA PRO A 41 35.14 17.28 13.32
C PRO A 41 33.71 17.72 13.66
N LEU A 42 33.50 19.00 13.97
CA LEU A 42 32.20 19.57 14.34
C LEU A 42 31.23 19.62 13.14
N PHE A 43 31.73 19.93 11.95
CA PHE A 43 30.98 19.91 10.69
C PHE A 43 30.65 18.47 10.27
N CYS A 44 31.57 17.53 10.46
CA CYS A 44 31.31 16.10 10.23
C CYS A 44 30.26 15.54 11.21
N LEU A 45 30.32 15.93 12.49
CA LEU A 45 29.29 15.62 13.49
C LEU A 45 27.93 16.25 13.15
N LEU A 46 27.91 17.49 12.64
CA LEU A 46 26.69 18.15 12.17
C LEU A 46 26.10 17.46 10.94
N LEU A 47 26.92 17.04 9.97
CA LEU A 47 26.46 16.25 8.82
C LEU A 47 25.92 14.89 9.24
N LEU A 48 26.62 14.18 10.15
CA LEU A 48 26.12 12.92 10.72
C LEU A 48 24.85 13.12 11.54
N LEU A 49 24.72 14.21 12.30
CA LEU A 49 23.48 14.55 13.01
C LEU A 49 22.35 14.90 12.04
N VAL A 50 22.57 15.69 11.00
CA VAL A 50 21.56 15.98 9.98
C VAL A 50 21.15 14.70 9.25
N PHE A 51 22.10 13.83 8.89
CA PHE A 51 21.83 12.54 8.28
C PHE A 51 21.01 11.65 9.23
N CYS A 52 21.43 11.49 10.49
CA CYS A 52 20.72 10.71 11.50
C CYS A 52 19.35 11.30 11.90
N LEU A 53 19.16 12.62 11.92
CA LEU A 53 17.85 13.24 12.13
C LEU A 53 16.94 13.12 10.89
N SER A 54 17.50 13.13 9.67
CA SER A 54 16.75 12.82 8.45
C SER A 54 16.44 11.32 8.29
N ALA A 55 17.20 10.46 8.97
CA ALA A 55 17.04 9.01 9.00
C ALA A 55 16.29 8.49 10.24
N LEU A 56 15.99 9.34 11.23
CA LEU A 56 15.06 9.02 12.32
C LEU A 56 13.63 9.14 11.76
N PRO A 57 12.90 8.02 11.65
CA PRO A 57 12.75 7.51 10.29
C PRO A 57 11.51 8.04 9.61
N ALA A 58 11.65 8.38 8.33
CA ALA A 58 10.52 8.64 7.44
C ALA A 58 9.44 7.54 7.54
N ARG A 59 9.85 6.28 7.79
CA ARG A 59 8.98 5.15 8.13
C ARG A 59 8.04 5.41 9.32
N ALA A 60 8.58 5.82 10.46
CA ALA A 60 7.77 6.05 11.67
C ALA A 60 6.75 7.17 11.42
N HIS A 61 7.18 8.27 10.80
CA HIS A 61 6.28 9.37 10.44
C HIS A 61 5.19 8.95 9.43
N VAL A 62 5.49 8.05 8.48
CA VAL A 62 4.47 7.45 7.60
C VAL A 62 3.48 6.60 8.42
N VAL A 63 3.97 5.69 9.26
CA VAL A 63 3.11 4.83 10.08
C VAL A 63 2.23 5.65 11.04
N ASP A 64 2.78 6.70 11.65
CA ASP A 64 2.05 7.63 12.53
C ASP A 64 0.97 8.41 11.75
N GLY A 65 1.22 8.74 10.48
CA GLY A 65 0.21 9.35 9.59
C GLY A 65 -0.86 8.37 9.08
N LEU A 66 -0.57 7.06 9.07
CA LEU A 66 -1.52 6.01 8.69
C LEU A 66 -2.40 5.56 9.86
N ALA A 67 -1.88 5.54 11.09
CA ALA A 67 -2.56 4.96 12.25
C ALA A 67 -4.00 5.51 12.48
N PRO A 68 -4.29 6.82 12.38
CA PRO A 68 -5.65 7.35 12.54
C PRO A 68 -6.62 7.00 11.40
N LEU A 69 -6.11 6.57 10.24
CA LEU A 69 -6.93 6.10 9.12
C LEU A 69 -7.27 4.61 9.23
N LEU A 70 -6.60 3.91 10.15
CA LEU A 70 -6.53 2.46 10.29
C LEU A 70 -6.76 2.01 11.74
N ASP A 71 -7.42 2.85 12.55
CA ASP A 71 -7.74 2.56 13.94
C ASP A 71 -9.06 1.78 14.10
N SER A 72 -9.40 1.41 15.33
CA SER A 72 -10.58 0.59 15.60
C SER A 72 -11.88 1.30 15.27
N ASP A 73 -11.95 2.63 15.38
CA ASP A 73 -13.14 3.41 15.04
C ASP A 73 -13.29 3.51 13.52
N ALA A 74 -12.20 3.69 12.77
CA ALA A 74 -12.17 3.59 11.32
C ALA A 74 -12.62 2.21 10.82
N ILE A 75 -12.24 1.13 11.52
CA ILE A 75 -12.69 -0.25 11.24
C ILE A 75 -14.18 -0.45 11.60
N VAL A 76 -14.66 0.06 12.74
CA VAL A 76 -16.10 0.02 13.10
C VAL A 76 -16.94 0.76 12.07
N ASN A 77 -16.56 1.99 11.71
CA ASN A 77 -17.23 2.77 10.66
C ASN A 77 -17.21 2.02 9.32
N SER A 78 -16.12 1.33 9.01
CA SER A 78 -16.00 0.45 7.84
C SER A 78 -16.99 -0.72 7.86
N ILE A 79 -17.22 -1.35 9.02
CA ILE A 79 -18.23 -2.41 9.19
C ILE A 79 -19.65 -1.82 9.06
N GLN A 80 -19.87 -0.60 9.55
CA GLN A 80 -21.15 0.12 9.46
C GLN A 80 -21.46 0.65 8.04
N ASP A 81 -20.44 0.94 7.22
CA ASP A 81 -20.64 1.29 5.80
C ASP A 81 -21.12 0.06 5.02
N ILE A 82 -20.49 -1.11 5.20
CA ILE A 82 -21.01 -2.38 4.64
C ILE A 82 -22.42 -2.66 5.23
N GLY A 83 -22.68 -2.18 6.44
CA GLY A 83 -23.99 -1.95 7.09
C GLY A 83 -25.13 -1.46 6.20
N LEU A 84 -24.83 -0.70 5.15
CA LEU A 84 -25.80 -0.12 4.23
C LEU A 84 -26.23 -1.09 3.13
N LEU A 85 -25.39 -2.07 2.77
CA LEU A 85 -25.67 -3.06 1.72
C LEU A 85 -26.82 -3.99 2.13
N LYS A 86 -26.80 -4.58 3.33
CA LYS A 86 -27.92 -5.42 3.82
C LYS A 86 -29.20 -4.62 4.02
N LYS A 87 -29.09 -3.33 4.41
CA LYS A 87 -30.26 -2.43 4.52
C LYS A 87 -30.90 -2.15 3.16
N ALA A 88 -30.11 -2.11 2.09
CA ALA A 88 -30.58 -2.05 0.71
C ALA A 88 -31.01 -3.42 0.14
N GLY A 89 -31.08 -4.47 0.96
CA GLY A 89 -31.57 -5.79 0.57
C GLY A 89 -30.52 -6.75 0.00
N PHE A 90 -29.24 -6.37 -0.08
CA PHE A 90 -28.20 -7.30 -0.50
C PHE A 90 -28.03 -8.47 0.48
N ILE A 91 -27.66 -9.61 -0.08
CA ILE A 91 -27.26 -10.83 0.64
C ILE A 91 -25.79 -11.14 0.37
N TYR A 92 -25.23 -12.11 1.10
CA TYR A 92 -23.90 -12.64 0.85
C TYR A 92 -23.84 -13.27 -0.55
N GLN A 93 -22.83 -12.91 -1.33
CA GLN A 93 -22.54 -13.48 -2.64
C GLN A 93 -21.09 -14.02 -2.62
N PRO A 94 -20.87 -15.35 -2.52
CA PRO A 94 -19.52 -15.90 -2.46
C PRO A 94 -18.72 -15.61 -3.73
N ASP A 95 -19.40 -15.54 -4.88
CA ASP A 95 -18.77 -15.30 -6.19
C ASP A 95 -18.16 -13.89 -6.34
N LEU A 96 -18.43 -12.97 -5.40
CA LEU A 96 -17.79 -11.64 -5.33
C LEU A 96 -16.48 -11.64 -4.53
N THR A 97 -16.16 -12.73 -3.82
CA THR A 97 -14.94 -12.88 -2.99
C THR A 97 -13.86 -13.67 -3.73
N ILE A 98 -12.70 -13.90 -3.12
CA ILE A 98 -11.70 -14.83 -3.67
C ILE A 98 -12.18 -16.27 -3.48
N THR A 99 -12.38 -16.99 -4.59
CA THR A 99 -12.78 -18.40 -4.59
C THR A 99 -11.58 -19.33 -4.72
N GLY A 100 -11.42 -20.27 -3.78
CA GLY A 100 -10.31 -21.23 -3.77
C GLY A 100 -9.02 -20.67 -3.15
N GLU A 101 -7.93 -21.45 -3.25
CA GLU A 101 -6.61 -21.05 -2.74
C GLU A 101 -5.84 -20.30 -3.82
N MET A 102 -5.37 -19.09 -3.49
CA MET A 102 -4.54 -18.25 -4.35
C MET A 102 -3.11 -18.21 -3.82
N CYS A 103 -2.14 -18.39 -4.72
CA CYS A 103 -0.72 -18.42 -4.39
C CYS A 103 0.03 -17.34 -5.18
N PRO A 104 1.04 -16.68 -4.60
CA PRO A 104 1.89 -15.76 -5.35
C PRO A 104 2.74 -16.53 -6.39
N VAL A 105 2.76 -16.00 -7.62
CA VAL A 105 3.63 -16.48 -8.70
C VAL A 105 5.09 -16.31 -8.29
N ASP A 106 5.89 -17.35 -8.53
CA ASP A 106 7.35 -17.39 -8.28
C ASP A 106 7.79 -16.91 -6.88
N GLY A 107 6.88 -16.97 -5.90
CA GLY A 107 7.13 -16.51 -4.53
C GLY A 107 7.12 -15.00 -4.34
N SER A 108 6.57 -14.21 -5.28
CA SER A 108 6.49 -12.74 -5.20
C SER A 108 5.88 -12.31 -3.86
N GLN A 109 6.71 -11.65 -3.03
CA GLN A 109 6.29 -11.08 -1.76
C GLN A 109 5.26 -9.96 -1.96
N ASP A 110 5.32 -9.28 -3.10
CA ASP A 110 4.44 -8.17 -3.41
C ASP A 110 3.03 -8.66 -3.75
N GLN A 111 2.89 -9.64 -4.64
CA GLN A 111 1.61 -10.31 -4.90
C GLN A 111 1.05 -10.96 -3.62
N LEU A 112 1.91 -11.60 -2.81
CA LEU A 112 1.53 -12.17 -1.51
C LEU A 112 0.94 -11.08 -0.59
N ALA A 113 1.55 -9.90 -0.55
CA ALA A 113 1.03 -8.76 0.20
C ALA A 113 -0.33 -8.29 -0.33
N VAL A 114 -0.49 -8.08 -1.63
CA VAL A 114 -1.79 -7.71 -2.23
C VAL A 114 -2.87 -8.75 -1.91
N LEU A 115 -2.63 -10.04 -2.17
CA LEU A 115 -3.54 -11.14 -1.83
C LEU A 115 -3.91 -11.16 -0.34
N SER A 116 -2.94 -10.93 0.56
CA SER A 116 -3.22 -10.86 2.00
C SER A 116 -4.17 -9.71 2.38
N GLY A 117 -4.15 -8.61 1.61
CA GLY A 117 -5.08 -7.49 1.75
C GLY A 117 -6.48 -7.84 1.28
N MET A 118 -6.58 -8.50 0.12
CA MET A 118 -7.85 -8.93 -0.46
C MET A 118 -8.55 -9.93 0.46
N LEU A 119 -7.83 -10.95 0.97
CA LEU A 119 -8.37 -11.88 1.97
C LEU A 119 -8.83 -11.16 3.26
N ALA A 120 -8.22 -10.04 3.65
CA ALA A 120 -8.69 -9.25 4.79
C ALA A 120 -10.01 -8.52 4.51
N ALA A 121 -10.29 -8.15 3.25
CA ALA A 121 -11.59 -7.65 2.80
C ALA A 121 -12.67 -8.75 2.87
N ASP A 122 -12.39 -9.92 2.29
CA ASP A 122 -13.31 -11.06 2.23
C ASP A 122 -13.77 -11.49 3.64
N ARG A 123 -12.82 -11.63 4.57
CA ARG A 123 -13.10 -11.97 5.98
C ARG A 123 -13.95 -10.90 6.70
N MET A 124 -13.97 -9.66 6.22
CA MET A 124 -14.83 -8.61 6.79
C MET A 124 -16.20 -8.56 6.10
N TYR A 125 -16.26 -8.86 4.80
CA TYR A 125 -17.50 -9.05 4.06
C TYR A 125 -18.29 -10.27 4.59
N ALA A 126 -17.63 -11.41 4.77
CA ALA A 126 -18.18 -12.63 5.38
C ALA A 126 -18.78 -12.36 6.78
N PHE A 127 -18.01 -11.70 7.66
CA PHE A 127 -18.49 -11.27 8.99
C PHE A 127 -19.80 -10.50 8.89
N TYR A 128 -19.83 -9.51 8.00
CA TYR A 128 -20.92 -8.58 7.92
C TYR A 128 -22.25 -9.27 7.53
N PHE A 129 -22.19 -10.27 6.65
CA PHE A 129 -23.37 -11.05 6.30
C PHE A 129 -23.72 -12.16 7.31
N GLY A 130 -22.86 -12.42 8.28
CA GLY A 130 -23.11 -13.35 9.39
C GLY A 130 -22.32 -14.67 9.30
N ASP A 131 -21.44 -14.84 8.31
CA ASP A 131 -20.49 -15.95 8.30
C ASP A 131 -19.32 -15.66 9.25
N VAL A 132 -19.53 -16.03 10.50
CA VAL A 132 -18.53 -15.91 11.57
C VAL A 132 -17.39 -16.91 11.41
N SER A 133 -17.58 -18.00 10.65
CA SER A 133 -16.53 -18.98 10.39
C SER A 133 -15.48 -18.37 9.46
N ASP A 134 -15.94 -17.84 8.33
CA ASP A 134 -15.08 -17.23 7.33
C ASP A 134 -14.50 -15.89 7.79
N ALA A 135 -15.23 -15.15 8.63
CA ALA A 135 -14.68 -14.02 9.35
C ALA A 135 -13.48 -14.36 10.25
N ALA A 136 -13.54 -15.52 10.92
CA ALA A 136 -12.54 -15.96 11.87
C ALA A 136 -11.41 -16.77 11.25
N LYS A 137 -11.50 -17.15 9.96
CA LYS A 137 -10.39 -17.74 9.20
C LYS A 137 -9.12 -16.93 9.41
N LYS A 138 -7.99 -17.60 9.55
CA LYS A 138 -6.68 -16.98 9.73
C LYS A 138 -6.19 -16.42 8.40
N ASN A 139 -5.58 -15.23 8.40
CA ASN A 139 -4.91 -14.70 7.21
C ASN A 139 -3.47 -15.24 7.18
N GLU A 140 -3.29 -16.38 6.51
CA GLU A 140 -2.01 -17.09 6.52
C GLU A 140 -0.93 -16.32 5.73
N LEU A 141 -1.31 -15.69 4.63
CA LEU A 141 -0.44 -14.81 3.84
C LEU A 141 0.06 -13.62 4.69
N LEU A 142 -0.84 -12.95 5.43
CA LEU A 142 -0.43 -11.88 6.35
C LEU A 142 0.50 -12.40 7.46
N GLN A 143 0.27 -13.61 7.97
CA GLN A 143 1.18 -14.21 8.95
C GLN A 143 2.57 -14.46 8.35
N GLN A 144 2.64 -14.91 7.09
CA GLN A 144 3.89 -15.12 6.37
C GLN A 144 4.68 -13.82 6.19
N LEU A 145 4.02 -12.72 5.83
CA LEU A 145 4.64 -11.38 5.73
C LEU A 145 5.21 -10.90 7.08
N VAL A 146 4.43 -11.05 8.15
CA VAL A 146 4.79 -10.53 9.49
C VAL A 146 5.86 -11.41 10.17
N GLY A 147 5.98 -12.69 9.76
CA GLY A 147 6.93 -13.65 10.32
C GLY A 147 6.67 -14.00 11.80
N LYS A 148 5.51 -13.63 12.35
CA LYS A 148 5.12 -13.83 13.75
C LYS A 148 3.66 -14.28 13.82
N PRO A 149 3.26 -15.04 14.86
CA PRO A 149 1.87 -15.42 15.07
C PRO A 149 0.94 -14.20 15.10
N LEU A 150 -0.09 -14.23 14.25
CA LEU A 150 -1.19 -13.27 14.33
C LEU A 150 -2.08 -13.59 15.55
N PRO A 151 -2.81 -12.60 16.10
CA PRO A 151 -3.82 -12.86 17.11
C PRO A 151 -4.88 -13.85 16.58
N THR A 152 -5.58 -14.53 17.48
CA THR A 152 -6.74 -15.37 17.16
C THR A 152 -7.93 -14.94 17.99
N LEU A 153 -9.13 -15.03 17.39
CA LEU A 153 -10.37 -14.67 18.07
C LEU A 153 -10.76 -15.79 19.04
N ASN A 154 -10.86 -15.48 20.32
CA ASN A 154 -11.11 -16.49 21.36
C ASN A 154 -12.56 -17.03 21.31
N SER A 155 -12.77 -18.21 21.91
CA SER A 155 -14.06 -18.92 21.88
C SER A 155 -15.23 -18.15 22.50
N LYS A 156 -14.98 -17.32 23.52
CA LYS A 156 -16.00 -16.48 24.18
C LYS A 156 -16.45 -15.33 23.27
N ASP A 157 -15.53 -14.67 22.60
CA ASP A 157 -15.81 -13.60 21.65
C ASP A 157 -16.46 -14.15 20.36
N MET A 158 -16.01 -15.32 19.89
CA MET A 158 -16.69 -16.08 18.82
C MET A 158 -18.15 -16.40 19.18
N ALA A 159 -18.43 -16.84 20.40
CA ALA A 159 -19.79 -17.14 20.85
C ALA A 159 -20.67 -15.87 20.93
N ARG A 160 -20.11 -14.74 21.35
CA ARG A 160 -20.80 -13.43 21.35
C ARG A 160 -21.15 -12.99 19.93
N ILE A 161 -20.18 -13.06 19.02
CA ILE A 161 -20.39 -12.68 17.61
C ILE A 161 -21.46 -13.58 16.97
N ARG A 162 -21.38 -14.90 17.13
CA ARG A 162 -22.39 -15.84 16.60
C ARG A 162 -23.80 -15.57 17.14
N LYS A 163 -23.94 -15.13 18.39
CA LYS A 163 -25.25 -14.81 18.98
C LYS A 163 -25.90 -13.57 18.36
N ALA A 164 -25.12 -12.58 17.93
CA ALA A 164 -25.63 -11.31 17.41
C ALA A 164 -24.63 -10.66 16.42
N PRO A 165 -24.43 -11.22 15.21
CA PRO A 165 -23.33 -10.82 14.32
C PRO A 165 -23.41 -9.35 13.87
N HIS A 166 -24.62 -8.81 13.73
CA HIS A 166 -24.85 -7.42 13.32
C HIS A 166 -24.97 -6.43 14.50
N SER A 167 -24.64 -6.84 15.73
CA SER A 167 -24.68 -5.94 16.89
C SER A 167 -23.44 -5.05 16.98
N GLN A 168 -23.57 -3.88 17.64
CA GLN A 168 -22.44 -3.01 17.90
C GLN A 168 -21.37 -3.69 18.79
N GLU A 169 -21.76 -4.59 19.70
CA GLU A 169 -20.79 -5.37 20.49
C GLU A 169 -19.92 -6.25 19.57
N SER A 170 -20.55 -6.97 18.64
CA SER A 170 -19.86 -7.82 17.66
C SER A 170 -18.95 -7.02 16.73
N ALA A 171 -19.43 -5.87 16.22
CA ALA A 171 -18.61 -4.97 15.41
C ALA A 171 -17.38 -4.47 16.19
N ASN A 172 -17.55 -4.07 17.46
CA ASN A 172 -16.46 -3.62 18.32
C ASN A 172 -15.47 -4.75 18.67
N ILE A 173 -15.94 -5.99 18.85
CA ILE A 173 -15.08 -7.16 19.06
C ILE A 173 -14.23 -7.42 17.81
N LEU A 174 -14.85 -7.47 16.62
CA LEU A 174 -14.13 -7.71 15.38
C LEU A 174 -13.16 -6.57 15.06
N ALA A 175 -13.56 -5.32 15.26
CA ALA A 175 -12.70 -4.17 15.00
C ALA A 175 -11.41 -4.20 15.84
N ARG A 176 -11.51 -4.53 17.14
CA ARG A 176 -10.31 -4.74 17.98
C ARG A 176 -9.46 -5.92 17.51
N PHE A 177 -10.08 -7.01 17.06
CA PHE A 177 -9.35 -8.17 16.53
C PHE A 177 -8.59 -7.83 15.24
N ARG A 178 -9.24 -7.14 14.29
CA ARG A 178 -8.62 -6.63 13.05
C ARG A 178 -7.53 -5.60 13.35
N GLN A 179 -7.75 -4.73 14.32
CA GLN A 179 -6.73 -3.80 14.80
C GLN A 179 -5.48 -4.52 15.26
N GLN A 180 -5.63 -5.60 16.03
CA GLN A 180 -4.48 -6.37 16.52
C GLN A 180 -3.72 -7.06 15.37
N GLU A 181 -4.41 -7.57 14.34
CA GLU A 181 -3.75 -8.09 13.12
C GLU A 181 -2.95 -6.97 12.41
N LEU A 182 -3.56 -5.82 12.16
CA LEU A 182 -2.95 -4.71 11.43
C LEU A 182 -1.84 -4.01 12.22
N SER A 183 -2.00 -3.86 13.53
CA SER A 183 -0.98 -3.30 14.42
C SER A 183 0.30 -4.13 14.43
N ARG A 184 0.24 -5.46 14.25
CA ARG A 184 1.46 -6.29 14.08
C ARG A 184 2.24 -5.95 12.83
N LEU A 185 1.55 -5.72 11.70
CA LEU A 185 2.17 -5.32 10.45
C LEU A 185 2.71 -3.88 10.54
N LEU A 186 1.94 -2.95 11.13
CA LEU A 186 2.39 -1.57 11.38
C LEU A 186 3.64 -1.54 12.28
N GLU A 187 3.65 -2.27 13.41
CA GLU A 187 4.79 -2.40 14.31
C GLU A 187 6.06 -2.87 13.59
N ALA A 188 5.95 -3.87 12.71
CA ALA A 188 7.06 -4.39 11.92
C ALA A 188 7.54 -3.37 10.86
N ALA A 189 6.60 -2.77 10.12
CA ALA A 189 6.86 -1.74 9.11
C ALA A 189 7.52 -0.45 9.66
N ARG A 190 7.39 -0.14 10.96
CA ARG A 190 8.12 1.00 11.57
C ARG A 190 9.65 0.84 11.48
N GLN A 191 10.15 -0.40 11.45
CA GLN A 191 11.57 -0.72 11.56
C GLN A 191 12.18 -1.22 10.24
N ASP A 192 11.36 -1.50 9.22
CA ASP A 192 11.75 -2.20 8.00
C ASP A 192 11.08 -1.53 6.78
N ASP A 193 11.89 -1.04 5.82
CA ASP A 193 11.40 -0.36 4.61
C ASP A 193 10.72 -1.31 3.62
N GLN A 194 11.14 -2.59 3.59
CA GLN A 194 10.51 -3.59 2.74
C GLN A 194 9.13 -3.95 3.30
N LEU A 195 9.01 -4.16 4.61
CA LEU A 195 7.71 -4.36 5.25
C LEU A 195 6.80 -3.13 5.18
N LEU A 196 7.35 -1.91 5.14
CA LEU A 196 6.55 -0.69 4.90
C LEU A 196 5.97 -0.65 3.47
N ARG A 197 6.74 -1.08 2.46
CA ARG A 197 6.25 -1.26 1.09
C ARG A 197 5.19 -2.36 0.99
N LEU A 198 5.43 -3.49 1.64
CA LEU A 198 4.49 -4.62 1.67
C LEU A 198 3.22 -4.29 2.47
N LEU A 199 3.28 -3.43 3.50
CA LEU A 199 2.10 -2.83 4.12
C LEU A 199 1.27 -2.01 3.12
N GLY A 200 1.93 -1.25 2.23
CA GLY A 200 1.21 -0.52 1.19
C GLY A 200 0.57 -1.44 0.14
N ALA A 201 1.24 -2.52 -0.26
CA ALA A 201 0.64 -3.56 -1.10
C ALA A 201 -0.55 -4.26 -0.42
N HIS A 202 -0.45 -4.56 0.88
CA HIS A 202 -1.57 -5.09 1.69
C HIS A 202 -2.76 -4.13 1.74
N LEU A 203 -2.52 -2.85 2.02
CA LEU A 203 -3.59 -1.85 2.02
C LEU A 203 -4.19 -1.61 0.62
N TYR A 204 -3.38 -1.79 -0.43
CA TYR A 204 -3.82 -1.72 -1.82
C TYR A 204 -4.77 -2.87 -2.17
N GLY A 205 -4.40 -4.13 -1.89
CA GLY A 205 -5.28 -5.28 -2.08
C GLY A 205 -6.56 -5.21 -1.25
N LEU A 206 -6.48 -4.73 0.00
CA LEU A 206 -7.64 -4.46 0.84
C LEU A 206 -8.58 -3.41 0.21
N TYR A 207 -8.03 -2.37 -0.41
CA TYR A 207 -8.84 -1.35 -1.10
C TYR A 207 -9.47 -1.89 -2.38
N LEU A 208 -8.71 -2.59 -3.23
CA LEU A 208 -9.20 -3.19 -4.48
C LEU A 208 -10.37 -4.12 -4.22
N GLU A 209 -10.21 -5.10 -3.32
CA GLU A 209 -11.24 -6.12 -3.09
C GLU A 209 -12.52 -5.53 -2.49
N ARG A 210 -12.38 -4.61 -1.53
CA ARG A 210 -13.52 -3.87 -0.97
C ARG A 210 -14.23 -3.03 -2.02
N LEU A 211 -13.47 -2.39 -2.90
CA LEU A 211 -14.03 -1.55 -3.95
C LEU A 211 -14.69 -2.39 -5.04
N TYR A 212 -14.15 -3.56 -5.37
CA TYR A 212 -14.76 -4.53 -6.29
C TYR A 212 -16.15 -4.93 -5.80
N MET A 213 -16.21 -5.55 -4.61
CA MET A 213 -17.47 -6.02 -4.02
C MET A 213 -18.51 -4.89 -3.90
N ALA A 214 -18.09 -3.72 -3.40
CA ALA A 214 -19.00 -2.59 -3.25
C ALA A 214 -19.46 -2.03 -4.61
N SER A 215 -18.59 -1.95 -5.62
CA SER A 215 -18.95 -1.37 -6.93
C SER A 215 -19.85 -2.29 -7.75
N VAL A 216 -19.65 -3.61 -7.69
CA VAL A 216 -20.59 -4.55 -8.33
C VAL A 216 -22.00 -4.41 -7.71
N MET A 217 -22.10 -4.30 -6.38
CA MET A 217 -23.38 -4.09 -5.70
C MET A 217 -23.99 -2.72 -5.99
N VAL A 218 -23.23 -1.62 -5.91
CA VAL A 218 -23.72 -0.27 -6.20
C VAL A 218 -24.14 -0.14 -7.67
N LEU A 219 -23.42 -0.76 -8.61
CA LEU A 219 -23.80 -0.80 -10.02
C LEU A 219 -25.12 -1.57 -10.23
N ALA A 220 -25.26 -2.77 -9.66
CA ALA A 220 -26.49 -3.55 -9.77
C ALA A 220 -27.71 -2.80 -9.20
N ALA A 221 -27.52 -2.07 -8.09
CA ALA A 221 -28.55 -1.21 -7.52
C ALA A 221 -28.82 0.07 -8.32
N ALA A 222 -27.82 0.60 -9.03
CA ALA A 222 -27.99 1.72 -9.95
C ALA A 222 -28.83 1.34 -11.17
N GLU A 223 -28.62 0.13 -11.69
CA GLU A 223 -29.40 -0.42 -12.80
C GLU A 223 -30.83 -0.79 -12.38
N SER A 224 -31.14 -0.77 -11.07
CA SER A 224 -32.47 -0.98 -10.49
C SER A 224 -33.05 0.24 -9.75
N ASP A 225 -32.51 1.44 -9.97
CA ASP A 225 -32.96 2.71 -9.34
C ASP A 225 -33.01 2.72 -7.79
N THR A 226 -32.15 1.95 -7.10
CA THR A 226 -32.22 1.73 -5.63
C THR A 226 -30.94 2.15 -4.88
N LEU A 227 -30.60 3.44 -4.88
CA LEU A 227 -29.20 3.88 -4.65
C LEU A 227 -28.85 4.68 -3.38
N GLU A 228 -29.79 5.37 -2.76
CA GLU A 228 -29.44 6.50 -1.88
C GLU A 228 -28.56 6.18 -0.64
N PRO A 229 -28.65 5.01 0.02
CA PRO A 229 -27.68 4.64 1.06
C PRO A 229 -26.38 4.02 0.51
N LEU A 230 -26.32 3.65 -0.77
CA LEU A 230 -25.21 2.88 -1.34
C LEU A 230 -24.04 3.74 -1.81
N TYR A 231 -24.31 4.96 -2.29
CA TYR A 231 -23.26 5.95 -2.59
C TYR A 231 -22.39 6.30 -1.37
N GLN A 232 -22.94 6.17 -0.15
CA GLN A 232 -22.19 6.38 1.09
C GLN A 232 -21.11 5.31 1.29
N VAL A 233 -21.35 4.06 0.87
CA VAL A 233 -20.37 2.96 0.93
C VAL A 233 -19.15 3.30 0.07
N HIS A 234 -19.38 3.75 -1.17
CA HIS A 234 -18.33 4.21 -2.09
C HIS A 234 -17.54 5.40 -1.53
N THR A 235 -18.24 6.39 -0.99
CA THR A 235 -17.62 7.59 -0.41
C THR A 235 -16.77 7.24 0.83
N GLY A 236 -17.22 6.33 1.69
CA GLY A 236 -16.47 5.85 2.86
C GLY A 236 -15.17 5.12 2.49
N LEU A 237 -15.19 4.31 1.42
CA LEU A 237 -14.00 3.66 0.89
C LEU A 237 -12.98 4.67 0.33
N ALA A 238 -13.45 5.62 -0.49
CA ALA A 238 -12.60 6.64 -1.12
C ALA A 238 -11.92 7.56 -0.10
N THR A 239 -12.66 7.99 0.93
CA THR A 239 -12.20 8.99 1.91
C THR A 239 -11.24 8.45 2.97
N ARG A 240 -11.36 7.17 3.35
CA ARG A 240 -10.49 6.57 4.38
C ARG A 240 -9.36 5.72 3.78
N HIS A 241 -9.70 4.69 3.00
CA HIS A 241 -8.71 3.77 2.44
C HIS A 241 -7.95 4.42 1.27
N GLY A 242 -8.66 5.10 0.36
CA GLY A 242 -8.03 5.87 -0.71
C GLY A 242 -7.05 6.92 -0.17
N LYS A 243 -7.35 7.55 0.98
CA LYS A 243 -6.44 8.54 1.59
C LYS A 243 -5.16 7.93 2.14
N ALA A 244 -5.22 6.76 2.75
CA ALA A 244 -4.03 6.02 3.16
C ALA A 244 -3.14 5.68 1.95
N LEU A 245 -3.76 5.26 0.84
CA LEU A 245 -3.05 4.94 -0.40
C LEU A 245 -2.46 6.17 -1.11
N GLU A 246 -3.11 7.34 -1.06
CA GLU A 246 -2.49 8.59 -1.53
C GLU A 246 -1.18 8.90 -0.79
N ILE A 247 -1.17 8.73 0.54
CA ILE A 247 -0.01 9.04 1.39
C ILE A 247 1.15 8.12 1.05
N LEU A 248 0.87 6.83 0.84
CA LEU A 248 1.84 5.82 0.45
C LEU A 248 2.32 5.99 -0.99
N GLY A 249 1.41 6.23 -1.94
CA GLY A 249 1.73 6.44 -3.36
C GLY A 249 2.64 7.63 -3.59
N LYS A 250 2.38 8.77 -2.91
CA LYS A 250 3.25 9.97 -2.94
C LYS A 250 4.67 9.73 -2.41
N LYS A 251 4.93 8.57 -1.78
CA LYS A 251 6.22 8.18 -1.21
C LYS A 251 6.83 6.95 -1.89
N GLY A 252 6.20 6.43 -2.94
CA GLY A 252 6.66 5.22 -3.63
C GLY A 252 6.53 3.95 -2.78
N LEU A 253 5.49 3.86 -1.92
CA LEU A 253 5.32 2.79 -0.91
C LEU A 253 4.15 1.84 -1.17
N LEU A 254 3.51 1.85 -2.37
CA LEU A 254 2.43 0.92 -2.73
C LEU A 254 2.95 -0.45 -3.23
N GLY A 255 3.94 -1.00 -2.51
CA GLY A 255 4.60 -2.25 -2.88
C GLY A 255 6.06 -2.13 -3.31
N LEU A 256 6.58 -3.28 -3.74
CA LEU A 256 7.89 -3.48 -4.37
C LEU A 256 7.82 -3.31 -5.88
N GLU A 257 6.68 -3.66 -6.48
CA GLU A 257 6.43 -3.71 -7.93
C GLU A 257 5.36 -2.66 -8.32
N ASP A 258 5.50 -2.08 -9.52
CA ASP A 258 4.53 -1.19 -10.20
C ASP A 258 3.86 -0.09 -9.36
N CYS A 259 4.54 0.41 -8.32
CA CYS A 259 4.01 1.41 -7.40
C CYS A 259 3.48 2.70 -8.08
N GLU A 260 4.08 3.12 -9.20
CA GLU A 260 3.61 4.29 -9.96
C GLU A 260 2.27 4.00 -10.67
N ALA A 261 2.11 2.82 -11.27
CA ALA A 261 0.88 2.40 -11.91
C ALA A 261 -0.25 2.26 -10.87
N ARG A 262 0.04 1.66 -9.71
CA ARG A 262 -0.90 1.56 -8.58
C ARG A 262 -1.31 2.94 -8.07
N ALA A 263 -0.37 3.87 -7.91
CA ALA A 263 -0.68 5.25 -7.51
C ALA A 263 -1.54 5.97 -8.55
N ALA A 264 -1.30 5.74 -9.84
CA ALA A 264 -2.12 6.29 -10.93
C ALA A 264 -3.53 5.70 -10.93
N LEU A 265 -3.69 4.39 -10.73
CA LEU A 265 -4.98 3.72 -10.65
C LEU A 265 -5.78 4.19 -9.44
N VAL A 266 -5.19 4.22 -8.24
CA VAL A 266 -5.83 4.76 -7.02
C VAL A 266 -6.33 6.18 -7.27
N LYS A 267 -5.50 7.05 -7.85
CA LYS A 267 -5.89 8.43 -8.18
C LYS A 267 -7.05 8.48 -9.17
N LYS A 268 -7.06 7.61 -10.19
CA LYS A 268 -8.17 7.51 -11.16
C LYS A 268 -9.47 7.08 -10.48
N LEU A 269 -9.41 6.00 -9.70
CA LEU A 269 -10.56 5.45 -8.96
C LEU A 269 -11.12 6.48 -7.95
N GLN A 270 -10.26 7.17 -7.19
CA GLN A 270 -10.70 8.27 -6.32
C GLN A 270 -11.37 9.41 -7.08
N GLY A 271 -10.85 9.77 -8.27
CA GLY A 271 -11.45 10.79 -9.13
C GLY A 271 -12.87 10.41 -9.57
N LEU A 272 -13.08 9.16 -9.98
CA LEU A 272 -14.41 8.63 -10.33
C LEU A 272 -15.33 8.57 -9.10
N LEU A 273 -14.85 8.04 -7.97
CA LEU A 273 -15.62 7.90 -6.73
C LEU A 273 -16.05 9.22 -6.09
N THR A 274 -15.28 10.29 -6.29
CA THR A 274 -15.59 11.63 -5.73
C THR A 274 -16.27 12.57 -6.73
N ALA A 275 -16.39 12.15 -8.00
CA ALA A 275 -17.16 12.88 -9.00
C ALA A 275 -18.62 13.10 -8.54
N ASN A 276 -19.24 14.17 -9.04
CA ASN A 276 -20.64 14.49 -8.78
C ASN A 276 -21.03 14.49 -7.28
N LYS A 277 -20.12 14.92 -6.40
CA LYS A 277 -20.29 14.94 -4.93
C LYS A 277 -20.41 13.54 -4.29
N GLY A 278 -19.71 12.55 -4.83
CA GLY A 278 -19.75 11.16 -4.33
C GLY A 278 -20.91 10.33 -4.91
N GLN A 279 -21.46 10.75 -6.05
CA GLN A 279 -22.54 10.06 -6.76
C GLN A 279 -22.14 9.83 -8.23
N PRO A 280 -21.24 8.86 -8.51
CA PRO A 280 -20.77 8.61 -9.87
C PRO A 280 -21.94 8.31 -10.83
N THR A 281 -21.82 8.71 -12.09
CA THR A 281 -22.82 8.33 -13.11
C THR A 281 -22.84 6.81 -13.30
N LEU A 282 -23.90 6.27 -13.91
CA LEU A 282 -23.96 4.85 -14.26
C LEU A 282 -22.77 4.41 -15.15
N GLU A 283 -22.31 5.29 -16.04
CA GLU A 283 -21.08 5.10 -16.83
C GLU A 283 -19.83 5.07 -15.94
N GLY A 284 -19.70 6.02 -14.99
CA GLY A 284 -18.59 6.04 -14.03
C GLY A 284 -18.57 4.83 -13.09
N LEU A 285 -19.74 4.31 -12.68
CA LEU A 285 -19.84 3.06 -11.91
C LEU A 285 -19.35 1.86 -12.74
N ARG A 286 -19.72 1.77 -14.02
CA ARG A 286 -19.22 0.73 -14.93
C ARG A 286 -17.71 0.85 -15.17
N GLU A 287 -17.19 2.07 -15.30
CA GLU A 287 -15.73 2.30 -15.42
C GLU A 287 -14.99 1.87 -14.14
N ILE A 288 -15.50 2.21 -12.95
CA ILE A 288 -14.93 1.75 -11.67
C ILE A 288 -14.92 0.21 -11.61
N VAL A 289 -16.04 -0.45 -11.93
CA VAL A 289 -16.11 -1.92 -11.92
C VAL A 289 -15.10 -2.53 -12.89
N SER A 290 -15.03 -2.03 -14.13
CA SER A 290 -14.09 -2.53 -15.14
C SER A 290 -12.63 -2.41 -14.71
N LEU A 291 -12.22 -1.22 -14.22
CA LEU A 291 -10.86 -0.96 -13.79
C LEU A 291 -10.44 -1.82 -12.60
N VAL A 292 -11.32 -1.95 -11.60
CA VAL A 292 -11.00 -2.74 -10.41
C VAL A 292 -11.05 -4.23 -10.72
N GLN A 293 -11.95 -4.70 -11.60
CA GLN A 293 -12.00 -6.10 -12.01
C GLN A 293 -10.76 -6.53 -12.81
N GLU A 294 -10.27 -5.68 -13.72
CA GLU A 294 -9.04 -5.92 -14.49
C GLU A 294 -7.81 -6.00 -13.57
N GLU A 295 -7.62 -4.99 -12.71
CA GLU A 295 -6.53 -4.96 -11.74
C GLU A 295 -6.62 -6.14 -10.74
N ARG A 296 -7.83 -6.45 -10.24
CA ARG A 296 -8.07 -7.59 -9.34
C ARG A 296 -7.63 -8.90 -9.99
N ALA A 297 -8.01 -9.13 -11.25
CA ALA A 297 -7.71 -10.37 -11.96
C ALA A 297 -6.21 -10.63 -12.11
N PHE A 298 -5.38 -9.58 -12.23
CA PHE A 298 -3.92 -9.69 -12.31
C PHE A 298 -3.30 -10.42 -11.11
N PHE A 299 -3.84 -10.21 -9.89
CA PHE A 299 -3.30 -10.81 -8.67
C PHE A 299 -3.84 -12.22 -8.37
N LEU A 300 -4.94 -12.63 -8.99
CA LEU A 300 -5.64 -13.88 -8.69
C LEU A 300 -5.06 -15.07 -9.46
N THR A 301 -3.91 -15.56 -8.99
CA THR A 301 -3.31 -16.80 -9.48
C THR A 301 -3.71 -17.98 -8.57
N PRO A 302 -4.44 -18.99 -9.10
CA PRO A 302 -4.74 -20.20 -8.34
C PRO A 302 -3.46 -20.94 -7.93
N CYS A 303 -3.46 -21.53 -6.73
CA CYS A 303 -2.37 -22.40 -6.30
C CYS A 303 -2.21 -23.60 -7.26
N PRO A 304 -0.97 -24.06 -7.52
CA PRO A 304 -0.74 -25.31 -8.26
C PRO A 304 -1.47 -26.47 -7.58
N LEU A 305 -2.11 -27.33 -8.35
CA LEU A 305 -2.69 -28.56 -7.82
C LEU A 305 -1.57 -29.41 -7.16
N PRO A 306 -1.81 -30.02 -5.99
CA PRO A 306 -0.85 -30.95 -5.40
C PRO A 306 -0.61 -32.13 -6.37
N GLN A 307 0.68 -32.44 -6.58
CA GLN A 307 1.15 -33.55 -7.40
C GLN A 307 1.08 -34.89 -6.66
#